data_AF-A0A972ZVT4-F1
#
_entry.id   AF-A0A972ZVT4-F1
#
_cell.length_a   1.000
_cell.length_b   1.000
_cell.length_c   1.000
_cell.angle_alpha   90.00
_cell.angle_beta   90.00
_cell.angle_gamma   90.00
#
_symmetry.space_group_name_H-M   'P 1'
#
loop_
_entity.id
_entity.type
_entity.pdbx_description
1 polymer ?
#
loop_
_entity_poly.entity_id
_entity_poly.type
_entity_poly.pdbx_seq_one_letter_code
_entity_poly.pdbx_strand_id
1 'polypeptide(L)'
;MAKYTTEQLSGRAEISDVLNNYGMSIDFKDYDLLRSCFVDDVAVNFTSLGEGFVFKGGDEWTAKIRDLTEGLDATQHIITNHDHKLDGNPTIFEKGAQRLKKAS
;
A
#
# COMPACT_ATOMS: atom_id res chain seq x y z
N MET A 1 -13.27 2.48 28.01
CA MET A 1 -12.59 2.24 26.72
C MET A 1 -13.43 2.88 25.64
N ALA A 2 -12.90 3.87 24.93
CA ALA A 2 -13.62 4.46 23.80
C ALA A 2 -13.77 3.36 22.73
N LYS A 3 -15.01 2.92 22.50
CA LYS A 3 -15.34 1.96 21.46
C LYS A 3 -15.42 2.74 20.14
N TYR A 4 -14.76 2.26 19.10
CA TYR A 4 -14.89 2.81 17.75
C TYR A 4 -16.37 2.91 17.35
N THR A 5 -16.72 3.94 16.59
CA THR A 5 -18.04 4.03 15.93
C THR A 5 -18.12 3.01 14.79
N THR A 6 -19.33 2.72 14.32
CA THR A 6 -19.52 1.84 13.14
C THR A 6 -18.81 2.40 11.91
N GLU A 7 -18.86 3.71 11.70
CA GLU A 7 -18.15 4.39 10.61
C GLU A 7 -16.62 4.19 10.72
N GLN A 8 -16.07 4.30 11.93
CA GLN A 8 -14.65 4.02 12.15
C GLN A 8 -14.30 2.54 11.91
N LEU A 9 -15.21 1.61 12.20
CA LEU A 9 -14.98 0.20 11.87
C LEU A 9 -15.04 -0.05 10.36
N SER A 10 -15.97 0.61 9.65
CA SER A 10 -16.07 0.54 8.18
C SER A 10 -14.81 1.07 7.52
N GLY A 11 -14.36 2.28 7.90
CA GLY A 11 -13.15 2.87 7.32
C GLY A 11 -11.89 2.03 7.57
N ARG A 12 -11.80 1.34 8.72
CA ARG A 12 -10.73 0.38 8.97
C ARG A 12 -10.77 -0.83 8.02
N ALA A 13 -11.96 -1.34 7.73
CA ALA A 13 -12.14 -2.45 6.79
C ALA A 13 -11.83 -2.02 5.36
N GLU A 14 -12.36 -0.87 4.91
CA GLU A 14 -12.15 -0.31 3.58
C GLU A 14 -10.65 -0.09 3.28
N ILE A 15 -9.91 0.46 4.25
CA ILE A 15 -8.45 0.61 4.15
C ILE A 15 -7.77 -0.76 4.00
N SER A 16 -8.12 -1.72 4.86
CA SER A 16 -7.55 -3.06 4.80
C SER A 16 -7.84 -3.75 3.47
N ASP A 17 -9.02 -3.54 2.90
CA ASP A 17 -9.40 -4.10 1.60
C ASP A 17 -8.53 -3.51 0.47
N VAL A 18 -8.26 -2.20 0.48
CA VAL A 18 -7.36 -1.56 -0.50
C VAL A 18 -5.94 -2.15 -0.39
N LEU A 19 -5.42 -2.32 0.83
CA LEU A 19 -4.09 -2.91 1.05
C LEU A 19 -4.04 -4.36 0.53
N ASN A 20 -5.05 -5.16 0.85
CA ASN A 20 -5.13 -6.55 0.39
C ASN A 20 -5.27 -6.63 -1.14
N ASN A 21 -6.10 -5.78 -1.75
CA ASN A 21 -6.26 -5.70 -3.20
C ASN A 21 -4.95 -5.28 -3.87
N TYR A 22 -4.20 -4.34 -3.28
CA TYR A 22 -2.87 -3.97 -3.77
C TYR A 22 -1.92 -5.17 -3.81
N GLY A 23 -1.78 -5.93 -2.73
CA GLY A 23 -0.90 -7.10 -2.71
C GLY A 23 -1.37 -8.21 -3.67
N MET A 24 -2.67 -8.52 -3.61
CA MET A 24 -3.31 -9.56 -4.41
C MET A 24 -3.20 -9.27 -5.91
N SER A 25 -3.52 -8.04 -6.33
CA SER A 25 -3.47 -7.65 -7.74
C SER A 25 -2.08 -7.83 -8.34
N ILE A 26 -1.02 -7.55 -7.58
CA ILE A 26 0.35 -7.78 -8.03
C ILE A 26 0.65 -9.27 -8.15
N ASP A 27 0.32 -10.04 -7.12
CA ASP A 27 0.62 -11.48 -7.07
C ASP A 27 -0.11 -12.28 -8.16
N PHE A 28 -1.33 -11.85 -8.53
CA PHE A 28 -2.12 -12.45 -9.60
C PHE A 28 -1.97 -11.75 -10.97
N LYS A 29 -1.14 -10.70 -11.05
CA LYS A 29 -0.95 -9.88 -12.27
C LYS A 29 -2.27 -9.28 -12.81
N ASP A 30 -3.20 -8.93 -11.92
CA ASP A 30 -4.45 -8.23 -12.21
C ASP A 30 -4.23 -6.71 -12.14
N TYR A 31 -3.71 -6.14 -13.22
CA TYR A 31 -3.31 -4.73 -13.23
C TYR A 31 -4.48 -3.74 -13.26
N ASP A 32 -5.69 -4.18 -13.65
CA ASP A 32 -6.89 -3.35 -13.57
C ASP A 32 -7.33 -3.18 -12.11
N LEU A 33 -7.31 -4.27 -11.33
CA LEU A 33 -7.52 -4.20 -9.89
C LEU A 33 -6.43 -3.36 -9.21
N LEU A 34 -5.17 -3.53 -9.60
CA LEU A 34 -4.07 -2.72 -9.07
C LEU A 34 -4.31 -1.23 -9.29
N ARG A 35 -4.73 -0.84 -10.50
CA ARG A 35 -4.99 0.56 -10.84
C ARG A 35 -6.12 1.15 -9.99
N SER A 36 -7.13 0.36 -9.65
CA SER A 36 -8.28 0.79 -8.83
C SER A 36 -7.90 1.15 -7.39
N CYS A 37 -6.75 0.69 -6.88
CA CYS A 37 -6.26 1.02 -5.55
C CYS A 37 -5.74 2.46 -5.42
N PHE A 38 -5.58 3.18 -6.54
CA PHE A 38 -4.98 4.51 -6.57
C PHE A 38 -5.96 5.57 -7.07
N VAL A 39 -5.94 6.73 -6.43
CA VAL A 39 -6.51 7.95 -7.00
C VAL A 39 -5.66 8.44 -8.18
N ASP A 40 -6.26 9.26 -9.04
CA ASP A 40 -5.56 9.78 -10.23
C ASP A 40 -4.35 10.63 -9.86
N ASP A 41 -4.45 11.46 -8.82
CA ASP A 41 -3.35 12.31 -8.32
C ASP A 41 -2.65 11.67 -7.11
N VAL A 42 -1.99 10.53 -7.35
CA VAL A 42 -1.14 9.89 -6.35
C VAL A 42 0.33 10.24 -6.59
N ALA A 43 1.06 10.55 -5.51
CA ALA A 43 2.51 10.69 -5.54
C ALA A 43 3.15 9.50 -4.84
N VAL A 44 3.97 8.74 -5.56
CA VAL A 44 4.64 7.56 -5.03
C VAL A 44 6.13 7.87 -4.90
N ASN A 45 6.65 7.81 -3.67
CA ASN A 45 8.04 8.18 -3.38
C ASN A 45 8.78 7.02 -2.72
N PHE A 46 9.68 6.40 -3.48
CA PHE A 46 10.60 5.36 -3.06
C PHE A 46 12.05 5.82 -3.11
N THR A 47 12.34 7.11 -2.88
CA THR A 47 13.70 7.66 -2.87
C THR A 47 14.66 6.97 -1.90
N SER A 48 14.14 6.27 -0.88
CA SER A 48 14.96 5.42 0.01
C SER A 48 15.59 4.22 -0.71
N LEU A 49 15.07 3.81 -1.86
CA LEU A 49 15.57 2.72 -2.68
C LEU A 49 16.52 3.19 -3.80
N GLY A 50 16.57 4.49 -4.08
CA GLY A 50 17.44 5.09 -5.07
C GLY A 50 16.96 6.47 -5.53
N GLU A 51 17.87 7.29 -6.05
CA GLU A 51 17.50 8.56 -6.69
C GLU A 51 16.56 8.31 -7.89
N GLY A 52 15.54 9.16 -8.05
CA GLY A 52 14.62 9.09 -9.18
C GLY A 52 13.45 8.10 -9.05
N PHE A 53 13.34 7.37 -7.95
CA PHE A 53 12.17 6.52 -7.67
C PHE A 53 10.97 7.35 -7.16
N VAL A 54 10.49 8.25 -8.01
CA VAL A 54 9.31 9.09 -7.76
C VAL A 54 8.39 8.99 -8.98
N PHE A 55 7.13 8.60 -8.75
CA PHE A 55 6.11 8.43 -9.80
C PHE A 55 4.90 9.31 -9.49
N LYS A 56 4.22 9.79 -10.55
CA LYS A 56 3.05 10.65 -10.44
C LYS A 56 1.88 10.06 -11.20
N GLY A 57 0.83 9.75 -10.44
CA GLY A 57 -0.43 9.22 -10.93
C GLY A 57 -0.50 7.70 -10.92
N GLY A 58 -1.72 7.20 -10.80
CA GLY A 58 -2.00 5.76 -10.63
C GLY A 58 -1.59 4.95 -11.87
N ASP A 59 -1.72 5.53 -13.06
CA ASP A 59 -1.36 4.88 -14.32
C ASP A 59 0.15 4.64 -14.45
N GLU A 60 0.95 5.69 -14.18
CA GLU A 60 2.41 5.60 -14.22
C GLU A 60 2.91 4.55 -13.22
N TRP A 61 2.36 4.57 -12.00
CA TRP A 61 2.77 3.63 -10.97
C TRP A 61 2.36 2.19 -11.28
N THR A 62 1.14 1.97 -11.79
CA THR A 62 0.66 0.64 -12.19
C THR A 62 1.53 0.07 -13.31
N ALA A 63 1.85 0.87 -14.32
CA ALA A 63 2.76 0.46 -15.40
C ALA A 63 4.14 0.08 -14.84
N LYS A 64 4.66 0.87 -13.89
CA LYS A 64 5.95 0.56 -13.27
C LYS A 64 5.94 -0.77 -12.51
N ILE A 65 4.89 -1.06 -11.74
CA ILE A 65 4.78 -2.34 -11.01
C ILE A 65 4.70 -3.51 -12.00
N ARG A 66 3.95 -3.36 -13.09
CA ARG A 66 3.91 -4.37 -14.16
C ARG A 66 5.31 -4.66 -14.68
N ASP A 67 6.06 -3.64 -15.07
CA ASP A 67 7.43 -3.81 -15.59
C ASP A 67 8.35 -4.51 -14.59
N LEU A 68 8.22 -4.19 -13.29
CA LEU A 68 9.02 -4.80 -12.23
C LEU A 68 8.68 -6.26 -11.95
N THR A 69 7.47 -6.70 -12.28
CA THR A 69 6.94 -8.02 -11.92
C THR A 69 6.81 -8.97 -13.10
N GLU A 70 6.87 -8.46 -14.34
CA GLU A 70 6.68 -9.26 -15.55
C GLU A 70 7.68 -10.40 -15.68
N GLY A 71 8.94 -10.18 -15.29
CA GLY A 71 10.02 -11.18 -15.32
C GLY A 71 10.03 -12.17 -14.16
N LEU A 72 9.10 -12.08 -13.21
CA LEU A 72 9.01 -13.00 -12.08
C LEU A 72 7.96 -14.08 -12.34
N ASP A 73 8.31 -15.32 -12.00
CA ASP A 73 7.38 -16.46 -12.09
C ASP A 73 6.19 -16.30 -11.14
N ALA A 74 6.46 -15.79 -9.92
CA ALA A 74 5.45 -15.51 -8.91
C ALA A 74 5.98 -14.47 -7.90
N THR A 75 5.06 -13.76 -7.25
CA THR A 75 5.31 -12.92 -6.08
C THR A 75 4.36 -13.27 -4.95
N GLN A 76 4.69 -12.83 -3.73
CA GLN A 76 3.79 -12.91 -2.60
C GLN A 76 3.93 -11.66 -1.72
N HIS A 77 2.86 -10.90 -1.58
CA HIS A 77 2.78 -9.76 -0.67
C HIS A 77 2.19 -10.21 0.67
N ILE A 78 2.99 -10.11 1.73
CA ILE A 78 2.56 -10.36 3.11
C ILE A 78 2.36 -9.01 3.79
N ILE A 79 1.10 -8.61 3.97
CA ILE A 79 0.73 -7.32 4.55
C ILE A 79 0.09 -7.60 5.92
N THR A 80 0.74 -7.15 6.99
CA THR A 80 0.33 -7.47 8.37
C THR A 80 0.47 -6.27 9.30
N ASN A 81 0.01 -6.44 10.55
CA ASN A 81 0.21 -5.46 11.63
C ASN A 81 -0.39 -4.07 11.34
N HIS A 82 -1.53 -4.03 10.64
CA HIS A 82 -2.22 -2.78 10.33
C HIS A 82 -2.60 -2.00 11.60
N ASP A 83 -2.15 -0.75 11.69
CA ASP A 83 -2.52 0.22 12.71
C ASP A 83 -3.20 1.42 12.03
N HIS A 84 -4.53 1.38 11.97
CA HIS A 84 -5.35 2.37 11.27
C HIS A 84 -5.71 3.53 12.18
N LYS A 85 -5.39 4.76 11.79
CA LYS A 85 -5.77 5.98 12.50
C LYS A 85 -6.79 6.78 11.68
N LEU A 86 -7.99 6.92 12.24
CA LEU A 86 -9.11 7.59 11.59
C LEU A 86 -9.36 8.95 12.26
N ASP A 87 -8.61 9.96 11.82
CA ASP A 87 -8.65 11.32 12.37
C ASP A 87 -9.40 12.25 11.38
N GLY A 88 -10.68 11.97 11.10
CA GLY A 88 -11.51 12.75 10.17
C GLY A 88 -11.10 12.68 8.69
N ASN A 89 -9.82 12.41 8.41
CA ASN A 89 -9.26 11.94 7.16
C ASN A 89 -8.44 10.67 7.46
N PRO A 90 -8.67 9.55 6.77
CA PRO A 90 -7.95 8.32 7.03
C PRO A 90 -6.46 8.50 6.76
N THR A 91 -5.62 8.29 7.77
CA THR A 91 -4.16 8.25 7.62
C THR A 91 -3.68 6.85 7.96
N ILE A 92 -3.00 6.20 7.03
CA ILE A 92 -2.49 4.83 7.19
C ILE A 92 -1.04 4.88 7.65
N PHE A 93 -0.70 4.10 8.67
CA PHE A 93 0.69 3.81 9.03
C PHE A 93 0.93 2.31 8.87
N GLU A 94 1.78 1.91 7.92
CA GLU A 94 2.33 0.56 7.89
C GLU A 94 3.69 0.53 8.59
N LYS A 95 3.83 -0.31 9.62
CA LYS A 95 5.14 -0.62 10.22
C LYS A 95 5.67 -1.94 9.66
N GLY A 96 6.20 -1.90 8.44
CA GLY A 96 7.13 -2.93 7.97
C GLY A 96 8.41 -2.90 8.81
N ALA A 97 8.92 -4.07 9.23
CA ALA A 97 9.98 -4.26 10.22
C ALA A 97 11.12 -3.22 10.15
N GLN A 98 11.01 -2.15 10.93
CA GLN A 98 12.12 -1.23 11.17
C GLN A 98 13.11 -1.95 12.09
N ARG A 99 14.27 -2.29 11.54
CA ARG A 99 15.45 -2.77 12.27
C ARG A 99 15.54 -2.06 13.63
N LEU A 100 15.46 -2.83 14.70
CA LEU A 100 15.96 -2.41 16.01
C LEU A 100 17.44 -2.09 15.84
N LYS A 101 17.80 -0.80 15.73
CA LYS A 101 19.17 -0.39 15.95
C LYS A 101 19.49 -0.75 17.40
N LYS A 102 20.47 -1.63 17.63
CA LYS A 102 21.06 -1.80 18.96
C LYS A 102 21.49 -0.41 19.43
N ALA A 103 21.02 -0.02 20.60
CA ALA A 103 21.59 1.10 21.33
C ALA A 103 23.08 0.82 21.54
N SER A 104 23.92 1.71 21.01
CA SER A 104 25.31 1.90 21.44
C SER A 104 25.34 2.93 22.55
#